data_AF-X1DCP3-F1
#
_entry.id   AF-X1DCP3-F1
#
_cell.length_a   1.000
_cell.length_b   1.000
_cell.length_c   1.000
_cell.angle_alpha   90.00
_cell.angle_beta   90.00
_cell.angle_gamma   90.00
#
_symmetry.space_group_name_H-M   'P 1'
#
loop_
_entity.id
_entity.type
_entity.pdbx_description
1 polymer ?
#
loop_
_entity_poly.entity_id
_entity_poly.type
_entity_poly.pdbx_seq_one_letter_code
_entity_poly.pdbx_strand_id
1 'polypeptide(L)' 'ILEDDKHIYSYLRTLNQDRLLIILNFFSSQTIFNLPENINYQEKELLISNYNVEEKEDIKSTYLRPYEARVYKLVDSE' A
#
# COMPACT_ATOMS: atom_id res chain seq x y z
N ILE A 1 4.82 5.42 6.98
CA ILE A 1 4.11 4.45 7.85
C ILE A 1 5.00 3.28 8.25
N LEU A 2 5.95 2.87 7.40
CA LEU A 2 7.03 1.95 7.77
C LEU A 2 8.37 2.72 7.82
N GLU A 3 8.56 3.56 8.83
CA GLU A 3 9.71 4.49 8.88
C GLU A 3 11.06 3.78 9.03
N ASP A 4 11.08 2.62 9.68
CA ASP A 4 12.29 1.82 9.92
C ASP A 4 12.54 0.74 8.85
N ASP A 5 11.62 0.57 7.89
CA ASP A 5 11.79 -0.44 6.84
C ASP A 5 12.78 0.06 5.78
N LYS A 6 13.90 -0.65 5.66
CA LYS A 6 14.98 -0.29 4.73
C LYS A 6 14.66 -0.61 3.27
N HIS A 7 13.65 -1.43 3.00
CA HIS A 7 13.31 -1.95 1.68
C HIS A 7 12.00 -1.38 1.14
N ILE A 8 11.14 -0.84 2.00
CA ILE A 8 9.84 -0.31 1.61
C ILE A 8 9.71 1.15 1.97
N TYR A 9 9.41 1.97 0.96
CA TYR A 9 8.98 3.34 1.18
C TYR A 9 7.45 3.41 1.11
N SER A 10 6.80 3.69 2.24
CA SER A 10 5.34 3.74 2.32
C SER A 10 4.83 4.88 3.17
N TYR A 11 3.75 5.53 2.73
CA TYR A 11 3.14 6.66 3.43
C TYR A 11 1.65 6.80 3.10
N LEU A 12 0.95 7.50 3.98
CA LEU A 12 -0.44 7.89 3.78
C LEU A 12 -0.51 9.36 3.34
N ARG A 13 -1.42 9.68 2.44
CA ARG A 13 -1.85 11.04 2.13
C ARG A 13 -3.32 11.17 2.50
N THR A 14 -3.66 12.17 3.29
CA THR A 14 -5.04 12.40 3.74
C THR A 14 -5.49 13.80 3.35
N LEU A 15 -6.67 13.91 2.75
CA LEU A 15 -7.36 15.17 2.47
C LEU A 15 -8.84 14.99 2.82
N ASN A 16 -9.31 15.66 3.87
CA ASN A 16 -10.63 15.44 4.44
C ASN A 16 -10.84 13.94 4.77
N GLN A 17 -11.82 13.30 4.15
CA GLN A 17 -12.12 11.87 4.30
C GLN A 17 -11.37 10.98 3.30
N ASP A 18 -10.73 11.57 2.28
CA ASP A 18 -9.98 10.78 1.29
C ASP A 18 -8.60 10.42 1.84
N ARG A 19 -8.29 9.12 1.84
CA ARG A 19 -6.99 8.58 2.23
C ARG A 19 -6.39 7.78 1.10
N LEU A 20 -5.14 8.08 0.76
CA LEU A 20 -4.33 7.30 -0.17
C LEU A 20 -3.20 6.60 0.56
N LEU A 21 -3.04 5.31 0.29
CA LEU A 21 -1.90 4.51 0.70
C LEU A 21 -0.94 4.36 -0.48
N ILE A 22 0.28 4.85 -0.30
CA ILE A 22 1.36 4.74 -1.29
C ILE A 22 2.35 3.69 -0.78
N ILE A 23 2.62 2.67 -1.59
CA ILE A 23 3.54 1.57 -1.27
C ILE A 23 4.54 1.43 -2.42
N LEU A 24 5.83 1.61 -2.12
CA LEU A 24 6.91 1.54 -3.10
C LEU A 24 8.00 0.58 -2.62
N ASN A 25 8.31 -0.43 -3.42
CA ASN A 25 9.56 -1.17 -3.33
C ASN A 25 10.57 -0.50 -4.25
N PHE A 26 11.62 0.12 -3.72
CA PHE A 26 12.67 0.77 -4.54
C PHE A 26 13.81 -0.16 -4.93
N PHE A 27 13.74 -1.44 -4.55
CA PHE A 27 14.85 -2.38 -4.69
C PHE A 27 14.56 -3.45 -5.74
N SER A 28 15.63 -4.05 -6.24
CA SER A 28 15.57 -5.16 -7.19
C SER A 28 15.19 -6.52 -6.56
N SER A 29 14.96 -6.56 -5.24
CA SER A 29 14.56 -7.75 -4.50
C SER A 29 13.06 -7.73 -4.20
N GLN A 30 12.46 -8.90 -4.11
CA GLN A 30 11.12 -9.05 -3.56
C GLN A 30 11.12 -8.70 -2.06
N THR A 31 10.07 -8.05 -1.58
CA THR A 31 9.89 -7.73 -0.15
C THR A 31 8.43 -7.92 0.26
N ILE A 32 8.17 -8.02 1.55
CA ILE A 32 6.83 -8.15 2.12
C ILE A 32 6.40 -6.83 2.74
N PHE A 33 5.32 -6.25 2.23
CA PHE A 33 4.65 -5.14 2.87
C PHE A 33 3.61 -5.67 3.85
N ASN A 34 3.70 -5.24 5.10
CA ASN A 34 2.67 -5.46 6.09
C ASN A 34 2.04 -4.11 6.44
N LEU A 35 0.72 -4.01 6.28
CA LEU A 35 -0.01 -2.81 6.68
C LEU A 35 0.03 -2.70 8.22
N PRO A 36 0.48 -1.57 8.78
CA PRO A 36 0.42 -1.33 10.22
C PRO A 36 -1.00 -1.51 10.78
N GLU A 37 -1.12 -2.20 11.91
CA GLU A 37 -2.42 -2.53 12.54
C GLU A 37 -3.25 -1.31 12.93
N ASN A 38 -2.61 -0.15 13.10
CA ASN A 38 -3.28 1.11 13.41
C ASN A 38 -3.93 1.78 12.17
N ILE A 39 -3.76 1.21 10.97
CA ILE A 39 -4.36 1.71 9.73
C ILE A 39 -5.57 0.86 9.38
N ASN A 40 -6.75 1.38 9.71
CA ASN A 40 -8.03 0.75 9.38
C ASN A 40 -8.58 1.29 8.05
N TYR A 41 -9.40 0.48 7.39
CA TYR A 41 -10.20 0.81 6.21
C TYR A 41 -11.34 -0.21 6.08
N GLN A 42 -12.47 0.21 5.50
CA GLN A 42 -13.59 -0.67 5.15
C GLN A 42 -13.44 -1.19 3.72
N GLU A 43 -13.07 -0.31 2.79
CA GLU A 43 -12.87 -0.64 1.38
C GLU A 43 -11.53 -0.11 0.88
N LYS A 44 -11.00 -0.78 -0.15
CA LYS A 44 -9.80 -0.37 -0.87
C LYS A 44 -10.08 -0.37 -2.37
N GLU A 45 -9.50 0.59 -3.07
CA GLU A 45 -9.52 0.67 -4.53
C GLU A 45 -8.08 0.84 -5.02
N LEU A 46 -7.66 0.02 -6.00
CA LEU A 46 -6.36 0.20 -6.64
C LEU A 46 -6.46 1.31 -7.68
N LEU A 47 -5.76 2.43 -7.45
CA LEU A 47 -5.78 3.57 -8.37
C LEU A 47 -4.75 3.41 -9.49
N ILE A 48 -3.55 2.94 -9.15
CA ILE A 48 -2.46 2.72 -10.11
C ILE A 48 -1.47 1.69 -9.57
N SER A 49 -0.96 0.88 -10.49
CA SER A 49 0.18 -0.01 -10.26
C SER A 49 1.04 -0.08 -11.52
N ASN A 50 2.33 -0.32 -11.35
CA ASN A 50 3.26 -0.53 -12.48
C ASN A 50 3.38 -2.00 -12.91
N TYR A 51 2.71 -2.89 -12.19
CA TYR A 51 2.50 -4.28 -12.57
C TYR A 51 1.02 -4.64 -12.43
N ASN A 52 0.59 -5.72 -13.08
CA ASN A 52 -0.75 -6.25 -12.87
C ASN A 52 -0.92 -6.75 -11.44
N VAL A 53 -2.00 -6.32 -10.79
CA VAL A 53 -2.39 -6.68 -9.42
C VAL A 53 -3.83 -7.15 -9.47
N GLU A 54 -4.14 -8.25 -8.79
CA GLU A 54 -5.52 -8.73 -8.70
C GLU A 54 -6.30 -7.86 -7.70
N GLU A 55 -7.45 -7.31 -8.09
CA GLU A 55 -8.23 -6.41 -7.22
C GLU A 55 -8.59 -7.04 -5.86
N LYS A 56 -8.82 -8.37 -5.86
CA LYS A 56 -9.19 -9.16 -4.69
C LYS A 56 -8.04 -9.42 -3.71
N GLU A 57 -6.80 -9.12 -4.10
CA GLU A 57 -5.63 -9.34 -3.26
C GLU A 57 -5.70 -8.44 -2.02
N ASP A 58 -5.61 -9.02 -0.81
CA ASP A 58 -5.58 -8.24 0.43
C ASP A 58 -4.29 -7.41 0.53
N ILE A 59 -4.39 -6.20 1.07
CA ILE A 59 -3.25 -5.28 1.27
C ILE A 59 -2.71 -5.34 2.71
N LYS A 60 -3.35 -6.10 3.61
CA LYS A 60 -2.84 -6.31 4.97
C LYS A 60 -1.44 -6.93 4.98
N SER A 61 -1.20 -7.85 4.07
CA SER A 61 0.13 -8.43 3.83
C SER A 61 0.26 -8.77 2.35
N THR A 62 1.20 -8.15 1.65
CA THR A 62 1.42 -8.40 0.22
C THR A 62 2.90 -8.52 -0.12
N TYR A 63 3.21 -9.37 -1.08
CA TYR A 63 4.54 -9.43 -1.67
C TYR A 63 4.67 -8.41 -2.79
N LEU A 64 5.64 -7.53 -2.66
CA LEU A 64 6.02 -6.57 -3.69
C LEU A 64 7.16 -7.16 -4.52
N ARG A 65 6.97 -7.20 -5.84
CA ARG A 65 8.00 -7.53 -6.82
C ARG A 65 9.09 -6.46 -6.84
N PRO A 66 10.25 -6.77 -7.44
CA PRO A 66 11.29 -5.77 -7.73
C PRO A 66 10.69 -4.51 -8.36
N TYR A 67 10.98 -3.35 -7.77
CA TYR A 67 10.49 -2.05 -8.25
C TYR A 67 8.96 -1.87 -8.29
N GLU A 68 8.20 -2.71 -7.60
CA GLU A 68 6.74 -2.61 -7.61
C GLU A 68 6.24 -1.39 -6.82
N ALA A 69 5.34 -0.65 -7.45
CA ALA A 69 4.65 0.51 -6.89
C ALA A 69 3.14 0.30 -6.98
N ARG A 70 2.44 0.53 -5.88
CA ARG A 70 0.98 0.46 -5.80
C ARG A 70 0.45 1.66 -5.04
N VAL A 71 -0.64 2.23 -5.54
CA VAL A 71 -1.38 3.31 -4.85
C VAL A 71 -2.82 2.86 -4.68
N TYR A 72 -3.28 2.86 -3.42
CA TYR A 72 -4.64 2.51 -3.08
C TYR A 72 -5.38 3.73 -2.51
N LYS A 73 -6.65 3.88 -2.89
CA LYS A 73 -7.60 4.68 -2.11
C LYS A 73 -8.15 3.81 -0.99
N LEU A 74 -8.17 4.35 0.23
CA LEU A 74 -8.76 3.73 1.41
C LEU A 74 -10.02 4.49 1.77
N VAL A 75 -11.13 3.77 1.96
CA VAL A 75 -12.39 4.33 2.44
C VAL A 75 -12.56 3.87 3.89
N ASP A 76 -12.69 4.84 4.79
CA ASP A 76 -12.98 4.58 6.19
C ASP A 76 -14.47 4.30 6.40
N SER A 77 -14.79 3.53 7.43
CA SER A 77 -16.17 3.37 7.89
C SER A 77 -16.69 4.72 8.41
N GLU A 78 -17.90 5.13 7.98
CA GLU A 78 -18.62 6.27 8.57
C GLU A 78 -18.90 6.09 10.07
#